data_AF-A0A1Q7XDJ9-F1
#
_entry.id   AF-A0A1Q7XDJ9-F1
#
_cell.length_a   1.000
_cell.length_b   1.000
_cell.length_c   1.000
_cell.angle_alpha   90.00
_cell.angle_beta   90.00
_cell.angle_gamma   90.00
#
_symmetry.space_group_name_H-M   'P 1'
#
loop_
_entity.id
_entity.type
_entity.pdbx_description
1 polymer ?
#
loop_
_entity_poly.entity_id
_entity_poly.type
_entity_poly.pdbx_seq_one_letter_code
_entity_poly.pdbx_strand_id
1 'polypeptide(L)'
;MNFEFEEFDSVEDIFVYMSTMAPPMKNMLPINSYKGYIFSIIPLNPISGNSYLMIYTKGKLDGKLLEFDMNLKRFKIVETAERPDKNYFVVLTPKKNTIADAAIKELGKST
;
A
#
# COMPACT_ATOMS: atom_id res chain seq x y z
N MET A 1 -19.78 -1.42 -4.34
CA MET A 1 -18.39 -0.94 -4.29
C MET A 1 -17.88 -0.94 -5.70
N ASN A 2 -17.41 0.20 -6.16
CA ASN A 2 -16.74 0.36 -7.43
C ASN A 2 -15.24 0.38 -7.13
N PHE A 3 -14.47 -0.33 -7.93
CA PHE A 3 -13.03 -0.44 -7.77
C PHE A 3 -12.35 0.05 -9.04
N GLU A 4 -11.40 0.95 -8.85
CA GLU A 4 -10.39 1.29 -9.85
C GLU A 4 -9.07 0.61 -9.43
N PHE A 5 -8.24 0.29 -10.42
CA PHE A 5 -7.04 -0.51 -10.22
C PHE A 5 -5.84 0.16 -10.89
N GLU A 6 -4.72 0.22 -10.17
CA GLU A 6 -3.44 0.66 -10.70
C GLU A 6 -2.37 -0.37 -10.32
N GLU A 7 -1.89 -1.12 -11.32
CA GLU A 7 -0.85 -2.13 -11.16
C GLU A 7 0.53 -1.52 -11.39
N PHE A 8 1.45 -1.77 -10.47
CA PHE A 8 2.85 -1.37 -10.56
C PHE A 8 3.75 -2.59 -10.72
N ASP A 9 4.88 -2.39 -11.39
CA ASP A 9 5.91 -3.42 -11.58
C ASP A 9 6.64 -3.79 -10.29
N SER A 10 6.73 -2.85 -9.33
CA SER A 10 7.48 -3.05 -8.09
C SER A 10 6.79 -2.44 -6.86
N VAL A 11 7.15 -2.95 -5.68
CA VAL A 11 6.65 -2.43 -4.40
C VAL A 11 7.18 -1.03 -4.11
N GLU A 12 8.38 -0.71 -4.57
CA GLU A 12 8.98 0.60 -4.42
C GLU A 12 8.19 1.68 -5.15
N ASP A 13 7.60 1.38 -6.30
CA ASP A 13 6.71 2.32 -7.00
C ASP A 13 5.47 2.66 -6.17
N ILE A 14 4.87 1.66 -5.51
CA ILE A 14 3.77 1.88 -4.57
C ILE A 14 4.23 2.75 -3.39
N PHE A 15 5.44 2.51 -2.86
CA PHE A 15 5.98 3.32 -1.76
C PHE A 15 6.25 4.75 -2.16
N VAL A 16 6.75 5.01 -3.38
CA VAL A 16 6.87 6.37 -3.92
C VAL A 16 5.49 7.01 -3.97
N TYR A 17 4.52 6.36 -4.62
CA TYR A 17 3.16 6.88 -4.76
C TYR A 17 2.57 7.28 -3.40
N MET A 18 2.60 6.35 -2.44
CA MET A 18 2.08 6.59 -1.10
C MET A 18 2.83 7.69 -0.33
N SER A 19 4.15 7.77 -0.47
CA SER A 19 4.96 8.81 0.17
C SER A 19 4.63 10.21 -0.36
N THR A 20 4.30 10.34 -1.65
CA THR A 20 3.93 11.63 -2.26
C THR A 20 2.54 12.10 -1.88
N MET A 21 1.63 11.18 -1.55
CA MET A 21 0.27 11.51 -1.09
C MET A 21 0.18 11.72 0.43
N ALA A 22 1.19 11.30 1.18
CA ALA A 22 1.21 11.42 2.63
C ALA A 22 1.26 12.90 3.04
N PRO A 23 0.50 13.32 4.07
CA PRO A 23 0.67 14.64 4.67
C PRO A 23 2.13 14.82 5.13
N PRO A 24 2.74 16.02 4.98
CA PRO A 24 4.17 16.24 5.26
C PRO A 24 4.65 15.81 6.66
N MET A 25 3.74 15.71 7.63
CA MET A 25 4.06 15.33 9.01
C MET A 25 3.91 13.82 9.29
N LYS A 26 3.38 13.04 8.36
CA LYS A 26 3.06 11.62 8.59
C LYS A 26 4.09 10.74 7.87
N ASN A 27 5.17 10.45 8.58
CA ASN A 27 6.24 9.59 8.08
C ASN A 27 5.98 8.09 8.27
N MET A 28 4.86 7.68 8.88
CA MET A 28 4.46 6.28 9.01
C MET A 28 3.16 5.99 8.26
N LEU A 29 3.24 5.05 7.33
CA LEU A 29 2.16 4.68 6.43
C LEU A 29 1.87 3.17 6.52
N PRO A 30 0.60 2.74 6.53
CA PRO A 30 0.28 1.32 6.44
C PRO A 30 0.43 0.81 5.01
N ILE A 31 0.90 -0.42 4.83
CA ILE A 31 0.82 -1.16 3.55
C ILE A 31 0.30 -2.57 3.81
N ASN A 32 -0.61 -3.08 2.97
CA ASN A 32 -1.15 -4.42 3.13
C ASN A 32 -0.39 -5.44 2.28
N SER A 33 -0.12 -6.60 2.84
CA SER A 33 0.42 -7.79 2.17
C SER A 33 -0.57 -8.93 2.42
N TYR A 34 -1.39 -9.27 1.42
CA TYR A 34 -2.50 -10.20 1.58
C TYR A 34 -2.87 -10.89 0.26
N LYS A 35 -3.08 -12.21 0.31
CA LYS A 35 -3.46 -13.06 -0.84
C LYS A 35 -2.58 -12.92 -2.09
N GLY A 36 -1.27 -12.71 -1.91
CA GLY A 36 -0.32 -12.57 -3.01
C GLY A 36 -0.32 -11.19 -3.66
N TYR A 37 -0.92 -10.19 -3.00
CA TYR A 37 -0.88 -8.79 -3.41
C TYR A 37 -0.28 -7.92 -2.30
N ILE A 38 0.51 -6.94 -2.72
CA ILE A 38 0.96 -5.83 -1.88
C ILE A 38 0.18 -4.60 -2.35
N PHE A 39 -0.56 -3.94 -1.46
CA PHE A 39 -1.50 -2.89 -1.88
C PHE A 39 -1.85 -1.88 -0.80
N SER A 40 -2.42 -0.77 -1.27
CA SER A 40 -3.18 0.19 -0.46
C SER A 40 -4.53 0.45 -1.11
N ILE A 41 -5.55 0.71 -0.29
CA ILE A 41 -6.90 1.03 -0.74
C ILE A 41 -7.21 2.47 -0.36
N ILE A 42 -7.43 3.31 -1.36
CA ILE A 42 -7.69 4.74 -1.21
C ILE A 42 -9.18 4.98 -1.51
N PRO A 43 -9.96 5.53 -0.57
CA PRO A 43 -11.33 5.94 -0.87
C PRO A 43 -11.31 7.17 -1.78
N LEU A 44 -11.85 7.04 -3.00
CA LEU A 44 -11.87 8.14 -3.99
C LEU A 44 -12.95 9.17 -3.67
N ASN A 45 -14.06 8.74 -3.06
CA ASN A 45 -15.11 9.62 -2.58
C ASN A 45 -15.42 9.33 -1.11
N PRO A 46 -14.85 10.10 -0.18
CA PRO A 46 -15.04 9.89 1.25
C PRO A 46 -16.47 10.22 1.72
N ILE A 47 -17.27 10.94 0.92
CA ILE A 47 -18.64 11.34 1.28
C ILE A 47 -19.65 10.24 0.92
N SER A 48 -19.50 9.61 -0.25
CA SER A 48 -20.41 8.55 -0.70
C SER A 48 -19.94 7.13 -0.32
N GLY A 49 -18.65 6.95 -0.02
CA GLY A 49 -18.10 5.69 0.51
C GLY A 49 -18.16 4.48 -0.45
N ASN A 50 -18.39 4.70 -1.75
CA ASN A 50 -18.69 3.62 -2.69
C ASN A 50 -17.64 3.39 -3.78
N SER A 51 -16.62 4.26 -3.90
CA SER A 51 -15.56 4.13 -4.91
C SER A 51 -14.18 4.10 -4.27
N TYR A 52 -13.38 3.11 -4.65
CA TYR A 52 -12.06 2.84 -4.09
C TYR A 52 -11.05 2.64 -5.20
N LEU A 53 -9.86 3.23 -5.06
CA LEU A 53 -8.69 2.90 -5.85
C LEU A 53 -7.85 1.89 -5.09
N MET A 54 -7.56 0.76 -5.71
CA MET A 54 -6.56 -0.19 -5.23
C MET A 54 -5.29 -0.01 -6.06
N ILE A 55 -4.27 0.60 -5.45
CA ILE A 55 -2.91 0.59 -5.99
C ILE A 55 -2.23 -0.69 -5.53
N TYR A 56 -1.65 -1.46 -6.44
CA TYR A 56 -1.12 -2.78 -6.09
C TYR A 56 0.05 -3.24 -6.96
N THR A 57 0.74 -4.26 -6.45
CA THR A 57 1.63 -5.12 -7.21
C THR A 57 1.44 -6.55 -6.73
N LYS A 58 1.78 -7.53 -7.56
CA LYS A 58 1.76 -8.94 -7.18
C LYS A 58 3.01 -9.27 -6.37
N GLY A 59 2.83 -9.95 -5.25
CA GLY A 59 3.94 -10.36 -4.41
C GLY A 59 3.55 -10.55 -2.95
N LYS A 60 4.57 -10.77 -2.14
CA LYS A 60 4.45 -10.86 -0.69
C LYS A 60 5.51 -9.97 -0.08
N LEU A 61 5.07 -9.09 0.82
CA LEU A 61 5.95 -8.25 1.61
C LEU A 61 6.02 -8.84 3.01
N ASP A 62 7.25 -9.10 3.45
CA ASP A 62 7.57 -9.60 4.78
C ASP A 62 8.21 -8.49 5.64
N GLY A 63 8.24 -8.68 6.95
CA GLY A 63 8.71 -7.69 7.92
C GLY A 63 7.57 -6.97 8.63
N LYS A 64 7.91 -6.20 9.68
CA LYS A 64 6.94 -5.41 10.46
C LYS A 64 6.99 -3.92 10.11
N LEU A 65 8.20 -3.40 9.90
CA LEU A 65 8.47 -2.00 9.64
C LEU A 65 9.57 -1.88 8.59
N LEU A 66 9.35 -1.05 7.58
CA LEU A 66 10.28 -0.80 6.50
C LEU A 66 10.64 0.67 6.48
N GLU A 67 11.93 1.00 6.47
CA GLU A 67 12.42 2.35 6.18
C GLU A 67 12.58 2.48 4.67
N PHE A 68 11.92 3.48 4.07
CA PHE A 68 11.98 3.77 2.64
C PHE A 68 12.79 5.03 2.36
N ASP A 69 13.80 4.90 1.51
CA ASP A 69 14.58 6.00 0.97
C ASP A 69 14.03 6.41 -0.40
N MET A 70 13.36 7.56 -0.44
CA MET A 70 12.77 8.09 -1.66
C MET A 70 13.80 8.48 -2.73
N ASN A 71 15.01 8.89 -2.34
CA ASN A 71 16.06 9.28 -3.29
C ASN A 71 16.68 8.06 -3.96
N LEU A 72 16.87 6.98 -3.19
CA LEU A 72 17.45 5.74 -3.69
C LEU A 72 16.42 4.78 -4.27
N LYS A 73 15.12 5.06 -4.06
CA LYS A 73 13.98 4.20 -4.38
C LYS A 73 14.22 2.76 -3.88
N ARG A 74 14.59 2.65 -2.60
CA ARG A 74 14.89 1.37 -1.93
C ARG A 74 14.40 1.39 -0.49
N PHE A 75 14.09 0.22 0.05
CA PHE A 75 13.73 0.06 1.45
C PHE A 75 14.57 -1.01 2.14
N LYS A 76 14.56 -0.99 3.47
CA LYS A 76 15.13 -2.03 4.32
C LYS A 76 14.22 -2.31 5.52
N ILE A 77 14.30 -3.50 6.09
CA ILE A 77 13.60 -3.84 7.33
C ILE A 77 14.33 -3.18 8.50
N VAL A 78 13.57 -2.55 9.40
CA VAL A 78 14.08 -1.90 10.62
C VAL A 78 13.22 -2.30 11.82
N GLU A 79 13.77 -2.19 13.03
CA GLU A 79 13.03 -2.45 14.27
C GLU A 79 12.29 -1.21 14.77
N THR A 80 12.87 -0.03 14.55
CA THR A 80 12.41 1.27 15.04
C THR A 80 12.49 2.32 13.94
N ALA A 81 11.65 3.36 14.05
CA ALA A 81 11.74 4.54 13.19
C ALA A 81 12.57 5.61 13.90
N GLU A 82 13.78 5.84 13.41
CA GLU A 82 14.77 6.72 14.07
C GLU A 82 14.96 8.05 13.34
N ARG A 83 14.73 8.05 12.02
CA ARG A 83 14.97 9.19 11.14
C ARG A 83 13.67 9.89 10.75
N PRO A 84 13.48 11.18 11.07
CA PRO A 84 12.26 11.91 10.70
C PRO A 84 12.19 12.26 9.21
N ASP A 85 13.33 12.24 8.49
CA ASP A 85 13.42 12.55 7.06
C ASP A 85 13.09 11.34 6.15
N LYS A 86 12.78 10.18 6.73
CA LYS A 86 12.46 8.95 6.00
C LYS A 86 10.98 8.62 6.14
N ASN A 87 10.43 7.99 5.10
CA ASN A 87 9.12 7.38 5.17
C ASN A 87 9.25 5.95 5.67
N TYR A 88 8.27 5.52 6.46
CA TYR A 88 8.21 4.19 7.02
C TYR A 88 6.91 3.52 6.64
N PHE A 89 7.01 2.26 6.26
CA PHE A 89 5.86 1.43 5.92
C PHE A 89 5.67 0.35 6.96
N VAL A 90 4.52 0.38 7.63
CA VAL A 90 4.09 -0.68 8.54
C VAL A 90 3.38 -1.74 7.72
N VAL A 91 3.98 -2.93 7.65
CA VAL A 91 3.42 -4.04 6.86
C VAL A 91 2.32 -4.73 7.63
N LEU A 92 1.12 -4.74 7.06
CA LEU A 92 -0.07 -5.36 7.62
C LEU A 92 -0.40 -6.63 6.85
N THR A 93 -0.55 -7.75 7.56
CA THR A 93 -0.96 -9.04 6.99
C THR A 93 -2.30 -9.46 7.58
N PRO A 94 -3.42 -8.82 7.17
CA PRO A 94 -4.72 -9.10 7.76
C PRO A 94 -5.14 -10.55 7.52
N LYS A 95 -5.76 -11.19 8.52
CA LYS A 95 -6.36 -12.54 8.35
C LYS A 95 -7.57 -12.51 7.41
N LYS A 96 -8.33 -11.42 7.44
CA LYS A 96 -9.51 -11.18 6.60
C LYS A 96 -9.60 -9.69 6.29
N ASN A 97 -9.84 -9.35 5.03
CA ASN A 97 -10.08 -7.99 4.59
C ASN A 97 -11.16 -8.02 3.50
N THR A 98 -12.40 -7.68 3.87
CA THR A 98 -13.56 -7.83 2.98
C THR A 98 -13.53 -6.88 1.79
N ILE A 99 -12.90 -5.71 1.93
CA ILE A 99 -12.75 -4.75 0.82
C ILE A 99 -11.73 -5.30 -0.17
N ALA A 100 -10.57 -5.77 0.32
CA ALA A 100 -9.55 -6.39 -0.52
C ALA A 100 -10.07 -7.68 -1.18
N ASP A 101 -10.84 -8.50 -0.45
CA ASP A 101 -11.47 -9.70 -1.00
C ASP A 101 -12.40 -9.37 -2.18
N ALA A 102 -13.19 -8.30 -2.06
CA ALA A 102 -14.07 -7.83 -3.13
C ALA A 102 -13.28 -7.25 -4.32
N ALA A 103 -12.24 -6.46 -4.05
CA ALA A 103 -11.38 -5.86 -5.08
C ALA A 103 -10.62 -6.93 -5.87
N ILE A 104 -9.97 -7.89 -5.20
CA ILE A 104 -9.25 -9.00 -5.85
C ILE A 104 -10.20 -9.86 -6.70
N LYS A 105 -11.44 -10.09 -6.21
CA LYS A 105 -12.46 -10.81 -6.98
C LYS A 105 -12.84 -10.07 -8.26
N GLU A 106 -12.95 -8.74 -8.20
CA GLU A 106 -13.29 -7.93 -9.37
C GLU A 106 -12.13 -7.88 -10.37
N LEU A 107 -10.90 -7.66 -9.89
CA LEU A 107 -9.68 -7.66 -10.70
C LEU A 107 -9.54 -8.95 -11.54
N GLY A 108 -9.81 -10.11 -10.94
CA GLY A 108 -9.75 -11.40 -11.62
C GLY A 108 -10.80 -11.64 -12.70
N LYS A 109 -11.79 -10.75 -12.87
CA LYS A 109 -12.74 -10.80 -13.99
C LYS A 109 -12.30 -9.94 -15.18
N SER A 110 -11.44 -8.95 -14.92
CA SER A 110 -10.94 -8.01 -15.92
C SER A 110 -9.69 -8.51 -16.66
N THR A 111 -9.19 -9.70 -16.30
CA THR A 111 -8.06 -10.40 -16.93
C THR A 111 -8.57 -11.60 -17.70
#